data_AF-A0A828Y756-F1
#
_entry.id   AF-A0A828Y756-F1
#
_cell.length_a   1.000
_cell.length_b   1.000
_cell.length_c   1.000
_cell.angle_alpha   90.00
_cell.angle_beta   90.00
_cell.angle_gamma   90.00
#
_symmetry.space_group_name_H-M   'P 1'
#
loop_
_entity.id
_entity.type
_entity.pdbx_description
1 polymer ?
#
loop_
_entity_poly.entity_id
_entity_poly.type
_entity_poly.pdbx_seq_one_letter_code
_entity_poly.pdbx_strand_id
1 'polypeptide(L)'
;MKHSILIWTQIFFLNLFFSNCYIPINTNLSGLLPSKTAELREKLISGQNEDKILIIPIDGVISDEGEKNFFGGQEDSILVEVKKQLELAELDPEIKAIILKINSPGGSVTASDIIYREILQFKAKKKIPVVSLFMDTAASGAYYISMATDLLIAHPTSVTGSIGVILSGINVKEGLDKLGVKDQSIRSGGNKTIGSPLEELSPEQRKLLQSIVDDLFEKFFDIVKKGRPGKNPSELRKIADGRIFTASQALQHGLIDKIGYFDNAVQETMALSNYKKTSGNTNPRIIYYSRNTEQRTNFYQIQSTELKPDSTISKILGTNRQVRFLYLWSY
;
A
#
# COMPACT_ATOMS: atom_id res chain seq x y z
N MET A 1 -4.03 -66.95 21.84
CA MET A 1 -3.82 -65.49 21.68
C MET A 1 -4.54 -64.87 20.46
N LYS A 2 -5.71 -65.38 20.04
CA LYS A 2 -6.51 -64.79 18.94
C LYS A 2 -7.95 -64.42 19.32
N HIS A 3 -8.32 -64.50 20.60
CA HIS A 3 -9.66 -64.14 21.08
C HIS A 3 -9.72 -62.87 21.95
N SER A 4 -8.59 -62.35 22.41
CA SER A 4 -8.55 -61.12 23.22
C SER A 4 -8.50 -59.83 22.40
N ILE A 5 -8.21 -59.90 21.10
CA ILE A 5 -8.06 -58.71 20.23
C ILE A 5 -9.40 -58.27 19.61
N LEU A 6 -10.35 -59.19 19.44
CA LEU A 6 -11.65 -58.89 18.82
C LEU A 6 -12.62 -58.15 19.77
N ILE A 7 -12.46 -58.33 21.09
CA ILE A 7 -13.30 -57.67 22.10
C ILE A 7 -12.87 -56.21 22.31
N TRP A 8 -11.58 -55.89 22.15
CA TRP A 8 -11.07 -54.51 22.26
C TRP A 8 -11.39 -53.65 21.04
N THR A 9 -11.49 -54.24 19.84
CA THR A 9 -11.87 -53.48 18.63
C THR A 9 -13.36 -53.15 18.59
N GLN A 10 -14.24 -53.99 19.15
CA GLN A 10 -15.67 -53.68 19.25
C GLN A 10 -15.99 -52.62 20.32
N ILE A 11 -15.27 -52.59 21.44
CA ILE A 11 -15.48 -51.58 22.51
C ILE A 11 -14.97 -50.19 22.11
N PHE A 12 -13.94 -50.11 21.27
CA PHE A 12 -13.43 -48.84 20.76
C PHE A 12 -14.34 -48.20 19.70
N PHE A 13 -14.99 -49.01 18.85
CA PHE A 13 -15.95 -48.50 17.87
C PHE A 13 -17.34 -48.20 18.45
N LEU A 14 -17.75 -48.83 19.56
CA LEU A 14 -19.04 -48.56 20.19
C LEU A 14 -19.04 -47.29 21.07
N ASN A 15 -17.87 -46.82 21.55
CA ASN A 15 -17.75 -45.57 22.30
C ASN A 15 -17.64 -44.31 21.40
N LEU A 16 -17.31 -44.49 20.11
CA LEU A 16 -17.30 -43.39 19.13
C LEU A 16 -18.70 -43.05 18.58
N PHE A 17 -19.72 -43.85 18.88
CA PHE A 17 -21.10 -43.64 18.41
C PHE A 17 -22.06 -43.05 19.46
N PHE A 18 -21.65 -42.90 20.73
CA PHE A 18 -22.52 -42.35 21.79
C PHE A 18 -21.98 -41.09 22.49
N SER A 19 -20.89 -40.51 22.00
CA SER A 19 -20.55 -39.13 22.38
C SER A 19 -21.37 -38.18 21.52
N ASN A 20 -22.45 -37.67 22.10
CA ASN A 20 -23.23 -36.53 21.66
C ASN A 20 -22.35 -35.42 21.08
N CYS A 21 -22.07 -35.46 19.78
CA CYS A 21 -21.77 -34.28 19.00
C CYS A 21 -23.13 -33.71 18.59
N TYR A 22 -23.74 -32.97 19.51
CA TYR A 22 -24.70 -31.95 19.11
C TYR A 22 -23.94 -30.98 18.21
N ILE A 23 -24.00 -31.22 16.90
CA ILE A 23 -23.77 -30.17 15.92
C ILE A 23 -25.09 -29.39 15.95
N PRO A 24 -25.16 -28.20 16.57
CA PRO A 24 -26.27 -27.33 16.24
C PRO A 24 -26.19 -27.11 14.74
N ILE A 25 -27.15 -27.66 14.00
CA ILE A 25 -27.43 -27.21 12.65
C ILE A 25 -27.94 -25.78 12.85
N ASN A 26 -27.01 -24.85 12.99
CA ASN A 26 -27.28 -23.46 12.73
C ASN A 26 -27.60 -23.44 11.24
N THR A 27 -28.87 -23.29 10.92
CA THR A 27 -29.36 -22.94 9.59
C THR A 27 -28.91 -21.52 9.26
N ASN A 28 -27.60 -21.29 9.22
CA ASN A 28 -27.01 -20.18 8.51
C ASN A 28 -26.51 -20.74 7.18
N LEU A 29 -27.49 -20.98 6.30
CA LEU A 29 -27.31 -21.13 4.86
C LEU A 29 -26.92 -19.77 4.22
N SER A 30 -26.03 -19.05 4.88
CA SER A 30 -25.48 -17.74 4.52
C SER A 30 -23.96 -17.83 4.33
N GLY A 31 -23.34 -18.95 4.70
CA GLY A 31 -21.91 -19.23 4.49
C GLY A 31 -21.53 -19.80 3.11
N LEU A 32 -22.49 -19.99 2.20
CA LEU A 32 -22.24 -20.43 0.81
C LEU A 32 -22.42 -19.31 -0.24
N LEU A 33 -22.60 -18.07 0.21
CA LEU A 33 -22.64 -16.90 -0.66
C LEU A 33 -21.29 -16.19 -0.57
N PRO A 34 -20.67 -15.77 -1.70
CA PRO A 34 -19.51 -14.90 -1.64
C PRO A 34 -19.90 -13.68 -0.80
N SER A 35 -19.14 -13.41 0.27
CA SER A 35 -19.39 -12.27 1.14
C SER A 35 -19.47 -11.04 0.24
N LYS A 36 -20.64 -10.41 0.12
CA LYS A 36 -20.75 -9.07 -0.46
C LYS A 36 -19.80 -8.20 0.34
N THR A 37 -18.65 -7.84 -0.24
CA THR A 37 -17.74 -6.84 0.32
C THR A 37 -18.58 -5.63 0.68
N ALA A 38 -18.61 -5.26 1.97
CA ALA A 38 -19.44 -4.15 2.45
C ALA A 38 -19.18 -2.90 1.59
N GLU A 39 -20.24 -2.26 1.10
CA GLU A 39 -20.10 -1.11 0.20
C GLU A 39 -19.41 0.07 0.89
N LEU A 40 -18.63 0.83 0.12
CA LEU A 40 -18.00 2.07 0.58
C LEU A 40 -19.08 3.11 0.89
N ARG A 41 -19.02 3.70 2.08
CA ARG A 41 -19.94 4.76 2.51
C ARG A 41 -19.18 6.04 2.82
N GLU A 42 -19.77 7.16 2.43
CA GLU A 42 -19.28 8.50 2.80
C GLU A 42 -19.32 8.67 4.32
N LYS A 43 -18.23 9.21 4.87
CA LYS A 43 -18.09 9.56 6.28
C LYS A 43 -17.53 10.97 6.39
N LEU A 44 -18.13 11.77 7.26
CA LEU A 44 -17.74 13.15 7.51
C LEU A 44 -16.61 13.21 8.55
N ILE A 45 -15.59 14.02 8.26
CA ILE A 45 -14.49 14.38 9.15
C ILE A 45 -14.77 15.75 9.77
N SER A 46 -15.04 16.74 8.91
CA SER A 46 -15.29 18.14 9.29
C SER A 46 -16.00 18.89 8.17
N GLY A 47 -16.40 20.15 8.41
CA GLY A 47 -17.11 20.98 7.45
C GLY A 47 -18.63 20.77 7.45
N GLN A 48 -19.35 21.63 6.73
CA GLN A 48 -20.83 21.68 6.81
C GLN A 48 -21.53 21.88 5.46
N ASN A 49 -20.86 22.42 4.45
CA ASN A 49 -21.51 22.80 3.20
C ASN A 49 -21.53 21.66 2.15
N GLU A 50 -22.23 21.89 1.03
CA GLU A 50 -22.41 20.88 -0.03
C GLU A 50 -21.09 20.39 -0.64
N ASP A 51 -20.17 21.30 -1.01
CA ASP A 51 -18.88 20.97 -1.61
C ASP A 51 -18.08 20.01 -0.73
N LYS A 52 -17.43 19.05 -1.37
CA LYS A 52 -16.64 18.02 -0.72
C LYS A 52 -15.18 18.09 -1.13
N ILE A 53 -14.30 17.81 -0.17
CA ILE A 53 -12.92 17.39 -0.43
C ILE A 53 -12.80 15.96 0.05
N LEU A 54 -12.48 15.05 -0.86
CA LEU A 54 -12.34 13.63 -0.56
C LEU A 54 -10.91 13.31 -0.12
N ILE A 55 -10.79 12.63 1.02
CA ILE A 55 -9.54 12.05 1.50
C ILE A 55 -9.47 10.59 1.05
N ILE A 56 -8.46 10.26 0.23
CA ILE A 56 -8.16 8.88 -0.14
C ILE A 56 -6.89 8.45 0.61
N PRO A 57 -6.98 7.52 1.58
CA PRO A 57 -5.80 7.02 2.28
C PRO A 57 -5.00 6.05 1.39
N ILE A 58 -3.68 6.20 1.43
CA ILE A 58 -2.70 5.28 0.84
C ILE A 58 -1.73 4.89 1.96
N ASP A 59 -2.18 3.97 2.83
CA ASP A 59 -1.41 3.45 3.96
C ASP A 59 -1.03 2.01 3.68
N GLY A 60 0.25 1.65 3.80
CA GLY A 60 0.68 0.29 3.51
C GLY A 60 1.68 0.17 2.36
N VAL A 61 2.08 -1.06 2.09
CA VAL A 61 2.83 -1.42 0.88
C VAL A 61 1.86 -1.41 -0.30
N ILE A 62 2.21 -0.70 -1.36
CA ILE A 62 1.38 -0.64 -2.58
C ILE A 62 1.46 -1.99 -3.29
N SER A 63 0.34 -2.72 -3.30
CA SER A 63 0.21 -4.03 -3.96
C SER A 63 -1.09 -4.10 -4.76
N ASP A 64 -1.13 -5.07 -5.68
CA ASP A 64 -2.35 -5.56 -6.33
C ASP A 64 -2.95 -6.76 -5.59
N GLU A 65 -2.16 -7.47 -4.78
CA GLU A 65 -2.61 -8.51 -3.86
C GLU A 65 -3.27 -7.91 -2.60
N GLY A 66 -4.49 -8.36 -2.29
CA GLY A 66 -5.20 -7.99 -1.07
C GLY A 66 -4.69 -8.76 0.14
N GLU A 67 -4.73 -8.14 1.33
CA GLU A 67 -4.34 -8.84 2.56
C GLU A 67 -5.38 -9.91 2.93
N LYS A 68 -4.90 -11.11 3.25
CA LYS A 68 -5.73 -12.16 3.83
C LYS A 68 -5.80 -11.94 5.34
N ASN A 69 -6.98 -11.60 5.84
CA ASN A 69 -7.23 -11.55 7.27
C ASN A 69 -7.15 -12.97 7.86
N PHE A 70 -6.67 -13.06 9.10
CA PHE A 70 -6.49 -14.32 9.85
C PHE A 70 -7.77 -15.19 9.92
N PHE A 71 -8.95 -14.57 9.77
CA PHE A 71 -10.26 -15.22 9.75
C PHE A 71 -10.81 -15.52 8.34
N GLY A 72 -9.96 -15.48 7.30
CA GLY A 72 -10.35 -15.84 5.93
C GLY A 72 -11.08 -14.75 5.14
N GLY A 73 -11.20 -13.52 5.67
CA GLY A 73 -11.65 -12.36 4.92
C GLY A 73 -10.54 -11.82 4.00
N GLN A 74 -10.88 -11.41 2.79
CA GLN A 74 -9.95 -10.74 1.87
C GLN A 74 -10.22 -9.24 1.92
N GLU A 75 -9.24 -8.45 2.33
CA GLU A 75 -9.29 -6.99 2.14
C GLU A 75 -8.89 -6.66 0.71
N ASP A 76 -9.54 -5.65 0.13
CA ASP A 76 -9.14 -5.12 -1.16
C ASP A 76 -7.70 -4.59 -1.07
N SER A 77 -6.91 -4.80 -2.12
CA SER A 77 -5.58 -4.20 -2.20
C SER A 77 -5.67 -2.68 -2.32
N ILE A 78 -4.57 -1.98 -1.97
CA ILE A 78 -4.48 -0.51 -2.11
C ILE A 78 -4.84 -0.08 -3.54
N LEU A 79 -4.37 -0.82 -4.54
CA LEU A 79 -4.71 -0.55 -5.94
C LEU A 79 -6.23 -0.59 -6.19
N VAL A 80 -6.90 -1.64 -5.73
CA VAL A 80 -8.34 -1.82 -5.93
C VAL A 80 -9.13 -0.74 -5.18
N GLU A 81 -8.72 -0.42 -3.96
CA GLU A 81 -9.39 0.55 -3.11
C GLU A 81 -9.26 1.98 -3.68
N VAL A 82 -8.05 2.40 -4.10
CA VAL A 82 -7.84 3.69 -4.77
C VAL A 82 -8.69 3.79 -6.03
N LYS A 83 -8.70 2.75 -6.88
CA LYS A 83 -9.50 2.75 -8.10
C LYS A 83 -11.00 2.91 -7.80
N LYS A 84 -11.55 2.14 -6.86
CA LYS A 84 -12.97 2.24 -6.47
C LYS A 84 -13.31 3.63 -5.93
N GLN A 85 -12.45 4.23 -5.12
CA GLN A 85 -12.70 5.57 -4.58
C GLN A 85 -12.64 6.66 -5.66
N LEU A 86 -11.74 6.55 -6.64
CA LEU A 86 -11.70 7.46 -7.80
C LEU A 86 -12.96 7.31 -8.68
N GLU A 87 -13.44 6.09 -8.91
CA GLU A 87 -14.67 5.83 -9.66
C GLU A 87 -15.90 6.45 -8.96
N LEU A 88 -16.04 6.27 -7.64
CA LEU A 88 -17.09 6.91 -6.86
C LEU A 88 -16.98 8.44 -6.93
N ALA A 89 -15.76 8.97 -6.82
CA ALA A 89 -15.53 10.39 -6.86
C ALA A 89 -15.82 11.01 -8.24
N GLU A 90 -15.64 10.24 -9.32
CA GLU A 90 -15.97 10.66 -10.68
C GLU A 90 -17.48 10.92 -10.81
N LEU A 91 -18.30 10.11 -10.14
CA LEU A 91 -19.76 10.19 -10.17
C LEU A 91 -20.36 11.27 -9.24
N ASP A 92 -19.63 11.74 -8.24
CA ASP A 92 -20.12 12.72 -7.26
C ASP A 92 -19.82 14.17 -7.73
N PRO A 93 -20.83 14.98 -8.10
CA PRO A 93 -20.62 16.37 -8.53
C PRO A 93 -20.26 17.33 -7.38
N GLU A 94 -20.49 16.93 -6.12
CA GLU A 94 -20.16 17.72 -4.94
C GLU A 94 -18.66 17.67 -4.64
N ILE A 95 -17.92 16.67 -5.13
CA ILE A 95 -16.47 16.58 -4.95
C ILE A 95 -15.75 17.62 -5.80
N LYS A 96 -15.11 18.58 -5.12
CA LYS A 96 -14.37 19.68 -5.73
C LYS A 96 -12.85 19.50 -5.67
N ALA A 97 -12.35 18.56 -4.88
CA ALA A 97 -10.95 18.15 -4.87
C ALA A 97 -10.74 16.78 -4.21
N ILE A 98 -9.57 16.18 -4.45
CA ILE A 98 -9.08 14.99 -3.76
C ILE A 98 -7.76 15.31 -3.05
N ILE A 99 -7.60 14.84 -1.82
CA ILE A 99 -6.31 14.78 -1.12
C ILE A 99 -5.95 13.31 -0.91
N LEU A 100 -4.83 12.88 -1.50
CA LEU A 100 -4.21 11.59 -1.23
C LEU A 100 -3.44 11.70 0.08
N LYS A 101 -3.93 11.04 1.15
CA LYS A 101 -3.21 10.93 2.42
C LYS A 101 -2.25 9.76 2.33
N ILE A 102 -0.97 10.04 2.10
CA ILE A 102 0.04 9.01 1.79
C ILE A 102 0.88 8.69 3.02
N ASN A 103 0.86 7.42 3.41
CA ASN A 103 1.71 6.84 4.44
C ASN A 103 2.24 5.48 3.97
N SER A 104 3.15 5.48 3.00
CA SER A 104 3.59 4.28 2.30
C SER A 104 5.09 4.30 2.00
N PRO A 105 5.80 3.18 2.22
CA PRO A 105 7.19 3.02 1.80
C PRO A 105 7.34 2.76 0.29
N GLY A 106 6.22 2.68 -0.45
CA GLY A 106 6.18 2.24 -1.83
C GLY A 106 5.61 0.82 -1.95
N GLY A 107 6.01 0.08 -2.98
CA GLY A 107 5.50 -1.26 -3.24
C GLY A 107 5.82 -1.73 -4.64
N SER A 108 4.95 -2.55 -5.23
CA SER A 108 5.18 -3.13 -6.54
C SER A 108 5.20 -2.05 -7.64
N VAL A 109 6.11 -2.22 -8.61
CA VAL A 109 6.27 -1.29 -9.74
C VAL A 109 4.96 -1.19 -10.54
N THR A 110 4.33 -2.33 -10.83
CA THR A 110 3.12 -2.39 -11.63
C THR A 110 1.92 -1.76 -10.93
N ALA A 111 1.69 -2.05 -9.64
CA ALA A 111 0.57 -1.45 -8.91
C ALA A 111 0.73 0.07 -8.81
N SER A 112 1.96 0.55 -8.57
CA SER A 112 2.28 1.98 -8.57
C SER A 112 1.99 2.63 -9.93
N ASP A 113 2.40 1.99 -11.04
CA ASP A 113 2.15 2.51 -12.39
C ASP A 113 0.66 2.56 -12.75
N ILE A 114 -0.12 1.56 -12.33
CA ILE A 114 -1.57 1.56 -12.55
C ILE A 114 -2.20 2.70 -11.76
N ILE A 115 -1.91 2.84 -10.45
CA ILE A 115 -2.46 3.94 -9.63
C ILE A 115 -2.12 5.31 -10.24
N TYR A 116 -0.85 5.51 -10.64
CA TYR A 116 -0.41 6.73 -11.33
C TYR A 116 -1.29 7.03 -12.55
N ARG A 117 -1.54 6.02 -13.39
CA ARG A 117 -2.40 6.15 -14.58
C ARG A 117 -3.85 6.44 -14.22
N GLU A 118 -4.43 5.77 -13.21
CA GLU A 118 -5.81 6.01 -12.76
C GLU A 118 -5.99 7.45 -12.26
N ILE A 119 -5.02 7.99 -11.51
CA ILE A 119 -5.04 9.40 -11.06
C ILE A 119 -5.01 10.36 -12.26
N LEU A 120 -4.13 10.12 -13.25
CA LEU A 120 -4.08 10.95 -14.45
C LEU A 120 -5.40 10.91 -15.25
N GLN A 121 -6.00 9.73 -15.40
CA GLN A 121 -7.28 9.57 -16.08
C GLN A 121 -8.40 10.30 -15.34
N PHE A 122 -8.46 10.15 -14.02
CA PHE A 122 -9.42 10.87 -13.18
C PHE A 122 -9.30 12.39 -13.38
N LYS A 123 -8.08 12.93 -13.30
CA LYS A 123 -7.81 14.37 -13.51
C LYS A 123 -8.24 14.84 -14.89
N ALA A 124 -7.97 14.07 -15.94
CA ALA A 124 -8.35 14.40 -17.31
C ALA A 124 -9.87 14.52 -17.48
N LYS A 125 -10.64 13.65 -16.80
CA LYS A 125 -12.11 13.64 -16.87
C LYS A 125 -12.76 14.68 -15.97
N LYS A 126 -12.42 14.68 -14.66
CA LYS A 126 -13.11 15.47 -13.63
C LYS A 126 -12.59 16.91 -13.55
N LYS A 127 -11.33 17.15 -13.94
CA LYS A 127 -10.69 18.48 -13.99
C LYS A 127 -10.72 19.24 -12.65
N ILE A 128 -10.70 18.52 -11.54
CA ILE A 128 -10.57 19.06 -10.19
C ILE A 128 -9.15 18.82 -9.65
N PRO A 129 -8.71 19.57 -8.62
CA PRO A 129 -7.41 19.33 -8.01
C PRO A 129 -7.30 17.94 -7.37
N VAL A 130 -6.14 17.33 -7.54
CA VAL A 130 -5.69 16.17 -6.77
C VAL A 130 -4.37 16.54 -6.10
N VAL A 131 -4.28 16.45 -4.78
CA VAL A 131 -3.12 16.87 -3.98
C VAL A 131 -2.58 15.69 -3.19
N SER A 132 -1.25 15.53 -3.14
CA SER A 132 -0.61 14.56 -2.25
C SER A 132 -0.24 15.22 -0.93
N LEU A 133 -0.64 14.60 0.19
CA LEU A 133 -0.18 14.93 1.53
C LEU A 133 0.64 13.76 2.10
N PHE A 134 1.94 13.96 2.27
CA PHE A 134 2.85 12.95 2.83
C PHE A 134 2.80 12.98 4.34
N MET A 135 2.49 11.83 4.95
CA MET A 135 2.48 11.61 6.39
C MET A 135 3.86 11.11 6.85
N ASP A 136 3.98 10.02 7.61
CA ASP A 136 5.28 9.54 8.10
C ASP A 136 6.23 9.20 6.94
N THR A 137 5.73 8.48 5.93
CA THR A 137 6.54 8.07 4.77
C THR A 137 5.78 8.21 3.45
N ALA A 138 6.44 8.70 2.41
CA ALA A 138 5.98 8.66 1.03
C ALA A 138 7.18 8.39 0.11
N ALA A 139 7.62 7.14 0.06
CA ALA A 139 8.86 6.74 -0.62
C ALA A 139 8.60 5.81 -1.81
N SER A 140 9.54 5.76 -2.77
CA SER A 140 9.53 4.85 -3.91
C SER A 140 8.20 4.87 -4.67
N GLY A 141 7.48 3.76 -4.78
CA GLY A 141 6.16 3.69 -5.43
C GLY A 141 5.14 4.74 -4.95
N ALA A 142 5.22 5.18 -3.68
CA ALA A 142 4.33 6.22 -3.15
C ALA A 142 4.72 7.62 -3.66
N TYR A 143 6.02 7.88 -3.83
CA TYR A 143 6.51 9.09 -4.50
C TYR A 143 6.19 9.05 -6.00
N TYR A 144 6.28 7.88 -6.64
CA TYR A 144 5.90 7.65 -8.04
C TYR A 144 4.47 8.09 -8.33
N ILE A 145 3.49 7.59 -7.56
CA ILE A 145 2.07 7.93 -7.79
C ILE A 145 1.79 9.42 -7.55
N SER A 146 2.56 10.04 -6.65
CA SER A 146 2.41 11.46 -6.32
C SER A 146 2.76 12.38 -7.49
N MET A 147 3.56 11.92 -8.45
CA MET A 147 3.88 12.67 -9.67
C MET A 147 2.66 12.89 -10.59
N ALA A 148 1.53 12.20 -10.36
CA ALA A 148 0.28 12.46 -11.05
C ALA A 148 -0.54 13.61 -10.45
N THR A 149 -0.18 14.10 -9.25
CA THR A 149 -0.94 15.12 -8.50
C THR A 149 -0.54 16.55 -8.88
N ASP A 150 -1.37 17.53 -8.53
CA ASP A 150 -1.17 18.95 -8.83
C ASP A 150 -0.23 19.64 -7.83
N LEU A 151 -0.14 19.12 -6.61
CA LEU A 151 0.61 19.71 -5.51
C LEU A 151 1.08 18.61 -4.54
N LEU A 152 2.35 18.67 -4.14
CA LEU A 152 2.95 17.78 -3.15
C LEU A 152 3.25 18.55 -1.87
N ILE A 153 2.58 18.17 -0.79
CA ILE A 153 2.77 18.73 0.54
C ILE A 153 3.30 17.60 1.43
N ALA A 154 4.36 17.87 2.18
CA ALA A 154 4.86 16.91 3.16
C ALA A 154 4.71 17.42 4.60
N HIS A 155 4.31 16.52 5.50
CA HIS A 155 4.41 16.77 6.93
C HIS A 155 5.87 17.10 7.30
N PRO A 156 6.14 17.99 8.28
CA PRO A 156 7.51 18.37 8.64
C PRO A 156 8.44 17.20 9.00
N THR A 157 7.88 16.12 9.54
CA THR A 157 8.62 14.90 9.92
C THR A 157 8.60 13.81 8.86
N SER A 158 8.04 14.09 7.68
CA SER A 158 7.91 13.11 6.60
C SER A 158 9.26 12.73 6.02
N VAL A 159 9.37 11.47 5.62
CA VAL A 159 10.47 10.97 4.81
C VAL A 159 9.97 10.54 3.43
N THR A 160 10.65 11.01 2.39
CA THR A 160 10.31 10.75 0.99
C THR A 160 11.57 10.45 0.15
N GLY A 161 11.44 10.40 -1.17
CA GLY A 161 12.50 9.97 -2.08
C GLY A 161 12.45 8.47 -2.30
N SER A 162 13.58 7.78 -2.12
CA SER A 162 13.76 6.39 -2.53
C SER A 162 13.42 6.20 -4.01
N ILE A 163 13.90 7.13 -4.84
CA ILE A 163 13.71 7.08 -6.29
C ILE A 163 14.68 6.03 -6.83
N GLY A 164 14.16 4.84 -7.08
CA GLY A 164 14.95 3.67 -7.42
C GLY A 164 14.07 2.44 -7.61
N VAL A 165 14.69 1.39 -8.14
CA VAL A 165 14.09 0.06 -8.31
C VAL A 165 15.04 -0.95 -7.68
N ILE A 166 14.50 -1.89 -6.91
CA ILE A 166 15.29 -2.98 -6.33
C ILE A 166 14.69 -4.32 -6.75
N LEU A 167 15.55 -5.26 -7.07
CA LEU A 167 15.22 -6.68 -7.14
C LEU A 167 15.93 -7.36 -5.98
N SER A 168 15.16 -7.79 -4.98
CA SER A 168 15.69 -8.42 -3.77
C SER A 168 15.67 -9.94 -3.92
N GLY A 169 16.72 -10.61 -3.44
CA GLY A 169 16.83 -12.06 -3.39
C GLY A 169 17.85 -12.50 -2.34
N ILE A 170 17.68 -13.71 -1.83
CA ILE A 170 18.64 -14.36 -0.92
C ILE A 170 19.22 -15.60 -1.62
N ASN A 171 20.45 -15.97 -1.29
CA ASN A 171 21.02 -17.26 -1.68
C ASN A 171 21.28 -18.08 -0.42
N VAL A 172 20.75 -19.31 -0.40
CA VAL A 172 20.86 -20.25 0.72
C VAL A 172 21.52 -21.57 0.31
N LYS A 173 22.09 -21.63 -0.92
CA LYS A 173 22.66 -22.84 -1.51
C LYS A 173 23.68 -23.50 -0.58
N GLU A 174 24.68 -22.75 -0.14
CA GLU A 174 25.76 -23.27 0.70
C GLU A 174 25.26 -23.81 2.05
N GLY A 175 24.22 -23.17 2.62
CA GLY A 175 23.61 -23.61 3.87
C GLY A 175 22.88 -24.94 3.72
N LEU A 176 22.09 -25.07 2.66
CA LEU A 176 21.38 -26.31 2.33
C LEU A 176 22.34 -27.44 1.93
N ASP A 177 23.42 -27.12 1.21
CA ASP A 177 24.46 -28.07 0.85
C ASP A 177 25.10 -28.72 2.07
N LYS A 178 25.34 -27.94 3.14
CA LYS A 178 25.86 -28.44 4.43
C LYS A 178 24.86 -29.33 5.19
N LEU A 179 23.56 -29.09 5.00
CA LEU A 179 22.49 -29.93 5.55
C LEU A 179 22.22 -31.18 4.71
N GLY A 180 22.96 -31.38 3.61
CA GLY A 180 22.76 -32.51 2.71
C GLY A 180 21.53 -32.37 1.80
N VAL A 181 20.88 -31.20 1.77
CA VAL A 181 19.75 -30.92 0.88
C VAL A 181 20.29 -30.50 -0.48
N LYS A 182 19.87 -31.21 -1.54
CA LYS A 182 20.32 -30.97 -2.92
C LYS A 182 19.14 -30.60 -3.81
N ASP A 183 19.31 -29.59 -4.65
CA ASP A 183 18.38 -29.33 -5.74
C ASP A 183 18.50 -30.42 -6.81
N GLN A 184 17.38 -30.99 -7.24
CA GLN A 184 17.28 -32.00 -8.30
C GLN A 184 16.40 -31.54 -9.47
N SER A 185 16.20 -30.22 -9.60
CA SER A 185 15.35 -29.64 -10.63
C SER A 185 15.85 -29.95 -12.05
N ILE A 186 14.97 -30.52 -12.89
CA ILE A 186 15.19 -30.73 -14.32
C ILE A 186 14.60 -29.55 -15.09
N ARG A 187 15.35 -28.96 -16.02
CA ARG A 187 15.01 -27.66 -16.61
C ARG A 187 15.19 -27.64 -18.11
N SER A 188 14.36 -26.84 -18.78
CA SER A 188 14.42 -26.63 -20.23
C SER A 188 15.49 -25.61 -20.66
N GLY A 189 16.13 -24.90 -19.73
CA GLY A 189 17.23 -23.98 -20.00
C GLY A 189 17.76 -23.29 -18.73
N GLY A 190 19.02 -22.84 -18.76
CA GLY A 190 19.74 -22.31 -17.58
C GLY A 190 19.08 -21.09 -16.93
N ASN A 191 18.40 -20.24 -17.70
CA ASN A 191 17.73 -19.05 -17.15
C ASN A 191 16.33 -19.31 -16.57
N LYS A 192 15.81 -20.55 -16.61
CA LYS A 192 14.49 -20.88 -16.04
C LYS A 192 14.42 -20.75 -14.52
N THR A 193 15.57 -20.68 -13.86
CA THR A 193 15.73 -20.52 -12.41
C THR A 193 16.59 -19.33 -12.05
N ILE A 194 16.71 -18.36 -12.96
CA ILE A 194 17.35 -17.11 -12.64
C ILE A 194 16.67 -16.49 -11.42
N GLY A 195 17.45 -16.12 -10.41
CA GLY A 195 16.93 -15.63 -9.11
C GLY A 195 16.51 -16.73 -8.13
N SER A 196 16.74 -18.01 -8.44
CA SER A 196 16.54 -19.10 -7.48
C SER A 196 17.44 -18.90 -6.25
N PRO A 197 16.91 -19.05 -5.02
CA PRO A 197 17.73 -18.97 -3.81
C PRO A 197 18.67 -20.17 -3.64
N LEU A 198 18.51 -21.20 -4.48
CA LEU A 198 19.31 -22.42 -4.47
C LEU A 198 20.51 -22.34 -5.41
N GLU A 199 20.68 -21.23 -6.15
CA GLU A 199 21.71 -21.08 -7.17
C GLU A 199 22.42 -19.74 -7.08
N GLU A 200 23.72 -19.75 -7.33
CA GLU A 200 24.47 -18.52 -7.53
C GLU A 200 24.14 -17.91 -8.89
N LEU A 201 23.90 -16.60 -8.91
CA LEU A 201 23.70 -15.87 -10.15
C LEU A 201 25.01 -15.80 -10.94
N SER A 202 25.00 -16.30 -12.18
CA SER A 202 26.12 -16.09 -13.09
C SER A 202 26.31 -14.60 -13.42
N PRO A 203 27.51 -14.17 -13.88
CA PRO A 203 27.71 -12.79 -14.34
C PRO A 203 26.73 -12.35 -15.43
N GLU A 204 26.39 -13.24 -16.36
CA GLU A 204 25.44 -12.99 -17.46
C GLU A 204 24.01 -12.84 -16.93
N GLN A 205 23.61 -13.70 -15.99
CA GLN A 205 22.31 -13.61 -15.32
C GLN A 205 22.18 -12.32 -14.50
N ARG A 206 23.23 -11.95 -13.76
CA ARG A 206 23.28 -10.70 -13.01
C ARG A 206 23.13 -9.50 -13.95
N LYS A 207 23.83 -9.50 -15.09
CA LYS A 207 23.72 -8.44 -16.10
C LYS A 207 22.31 -8.37 -16.69
N LEU A 208 21.67 -9.50 -16.95
CA LEU A 208 20.29 -9.57 -17.44
C LEU A 208 19.28 -9.00 -16.42
N LEU A 209 19.39 -9.37 -15.15
CA LEU A 209 18.51 -8.81 -14.12
C LEU A 209 18.77 -7.31 -13.91
N GLN A 210 20.03 -6.88 -13.98
CA GLN A 210 20.40 -5.47 -13.88
C GLN A 210 19.79 -4.65 -15.01
N SER A 211 19.81 -5.13 -16.27
CA SER A 211 19.20 -4.38 -17.37
C SER A 211 17.70 -4.17 -17.17
N ILE A 212 17.00 -5.16 -16.59
CA ILE A 212 15.58 -5.01 -16.25
C ILE A 212 15.37 -3.94 -15.17
N VAL A 213 16.22 -3.95 -14.13
CA VAL A 213 16.17 -2.93 -13.05
C VAL A 213 16.45 -1.54 -13.62
N ASP A 214 17.44 -1.40 -14.50
CA ASP A 214 17.81 -0.14 -15.13
C ASP A 214 16.66 0.40 -16.01
N ASP A 215 16.05 -0.45 -16.83
CA ASP A 215 14.90 -0.07 -17.67
C ASP A 215 13.72 0.44 -16.84
N LEU A 216 13.39 -0.25 -15.74
CA LEU A 216 12.32 0.16 -14.84
C LEU A 216 12.68 1.46 -14.09
N PHE A 217 13.94 1.65 -13.73
CA PHE A 217 14.42 2.88 -13.12
C PHE A 217 14.30 4.08 -14.07
N GLU A 218 14.67 3.92 -15.35
CA GLU A 218 14.50 5.00 -16.34
C GLU A 218 13.03 5.41 -16.48
N LYS A 219 12.10 4.44 -16.48
CA LYS A 219 10.65 4.74 -16.48
C LYS A 219 10.23 5.55 -15.25
N PHE A 220 10.70 5.18 -14.05
CA PHE A 220 10.42 5.96 -12.83
C PHE A 220 11.01 7.38 -12.96
N PHE A 221 12.26 7.49 -13.37
CA PHE A 221 12.91 8.78 -13.52
C PHE A 221 12.21 9.69 -14.55
N ASP A 222 11.71 9.13 -15.65
CA ASP A 222 10.87 9.85 -16.63
C ASP A 222 9.60 10.43 -16.02
N ILE A 223 8.96 9.71 -15.11
CA ILE A 223 7.77 10.18 -14.40
C ILE A 223 8.12 11.28 -13.41
N VAL A 224 9.24 11.17 -12.70
CA VAL A 224 9.73 12.25 -11.83
C VAL A 224 10.02 13.52 -12.63
N LYS A 225 10.68 13.41 -13.80
CA LYS A 225 10.92 14.57 -14.68
C LYS A 225 9.61 15.23 -15.11
N LYS A 226 8.60 14.44 -15.50
CA LYS A 226 7.28 14.95 -15.92
C LYS A 226 6.50 15.58 -14.77
N GLY A 227 6.56 14.99 -13.58
CA GLY A 227 5.88 15.49 -12.38
C GLY A 227 6.56 16.71 -11.76
N ARG A 228 7.85 16.96 -12.06
CA ARG A 228 8.63 18.11 -11.58
C ARG A 228 9.14 18.99 -12.75
N PRO A 229 8.26 19.53 -13.62
CA PRO A 229 8.66 20.17 -14.89
C PRO A 229 9.53 21.43 -14.73
N GLY A 230 9.47 22.10 -13.57
CA GLY A 230 10.28 23.28 -13.26
C GLY A 230 11.67 22.96 -12.68
N LYS A 231 12.10 21.69 -12.66
CA LYS A 231 13.38 21.26 -12.06
C LYS A 231 14.33 20.75 -13.14
N ASN A 232 15.63 20.99 -12.94
CA ASN A 232 16.66 20.54 -13.88
C ASN A 232 16.79 19.00 -13.82
N PRO A 233 16.57 18.28 -14.95
CA PRO A 233 16.69 16.83 -14.98
C PRO A 233 18.06 16.31 -14.53
N SER A 234 19.16 17.00 -14.85
CA SER A 234 20.50 16.57 -14.44
C SER A 234 20.68 16.63 -12.92
N GLU A 235 20.15 17.66 -12.26
CA GLU A 235 20.19 17.76 -10.80
C GLU A 235 19.27 16.74 -10.13
N LEU A 236 18.08 16.51 -10.69
CA LEU A 236 17.19 15.44 -10.23
C LEU A 236 17.84 14.05 -10.37
N ARG A 237 18.63 13.83 -11.43
CA ARG A 237 19.31 12.55 -11.64
C ARG A 237 20.37 12.28 -10.57
N LYS A 238 21.10 13.30 -10.12
CA LYS A 238 22.14 13.16 -9.07
C LYS A 238 21.57 12.69 -7.73
N ILE A 239 20.30 13.00 -7.47
CA ILE A 239 19.61 12.67 -6.21
C ILE A 239 18.67 11.46 -6.35
N ALA A 240 18.56 10.89 -7.56
CA ALA A 240 17.77 9.71 -7.86
C ALA A 240 18.63 8.43 -7.78
N ASP A 241 19.31 8.23 -6.66
CA ASP A 241 20.20 7.09 -6.41
C ASP A 241 19.65 6.14 -5.32
N GLY A 242 18.34 6.19 -5.08
CA GLY A 242 17.66 5.39 -4.07
C GLY A 242 17.71 5.93 -2.64
N ARG A 243 18.41 7.05 -2.37
CA ARG A 243 18.41 7.64 -1.03
C ARG A 243 17.07 8.25 -0.62
N ILE A 244 16.88 8.41 0.68
CA ILE A 244 15.72 9.08 1.28
C ILE A 244 16.04 10.53 1.68
N PHE A 245 15.01 11.35 1.80
CA PHE A 245 15.09 12.75 2.16
C PHE A 245 14.08 13.09 3.26
N THR A 246 14.48 13.92 4.21
CA THR A 246 13.52 14.61 5.09
C THR A 246 12.67 15.60 4.28
N ALA A 247 11.52 16.01 4.80
CA ALA A 247 10.68 17.03 4.15
C ALA A 247 11.46 18.31 3.79
N SER A 248 12.35 18.76 4.68
CA SER A 248 13.19 19.95 4.42
C SER A 248 14.17 19.74 3.25
N GLN A 249 14.86 18.59 3.21
CA GLN A 249 15.77 18.26 2.11
C GLN A 249 15.00 18.07 0.79
N ALA A 250 13.85 17.40 0.84
CA ALA A 250 12.98 17.20 -0.31
C ALA A 250 12.51 18.54 -0.89
N LEU A 251 12.15 19.51 -0.04
CA LEU A 251 11.78 20.86 -0.49
C LEU A 251 12.96 21.56 -1.16
N GLN A 252 14.14 21.53 -0.54
CA GLN A 252 15.38 22.12 -1.07
C GLN A 252 15.75 21.56 -2.44
N HIS A 253 15.64 20.24 -2.62
CA HIS A 253 15.88 19.56 -3.88
C HIS A 253 14.73 19.68 -4.88
N GLY A 254 13.60 20.26 -4.47
CA GLY A 254 12.43 20.41 -5.31
C GLY A 254 11.70 19.09 -5.60
N LEU A 255 11.78 18.12 -4.70
CA LEU A 255 11.00 16.87 -4.73
C LEU A 255 9.57 17.06 -4.18
N ILE A 256 9.35 18.06 -3.32
CA ILE A 256 8.02 18.48 -2.86
C ILE A 256 7.83 19.98 -3.06
N ASP A 257 6.59 20.46 -2.98
CA ASP A 257 6.24 21.86 -3.22
C ASP A 257 6.13 22.66 -1.92
N LYS A 258 5.60 22.03 -0.86
CA LYS A 258 5.41 22.67 0.44
C LYS A 258 5.62 21.71 1.59
N ILE A 259 5.95 22.28 2.74
CA ILE A 259 5.92 21.59 4.02
C ILE A 259 4.70 22.11 4.79
N GLY A 260 3.87 21.20 5.31
CA GLY A 260 2.65 21.59 5.99
C GLY A 260 1.90 20.42 6.62
N TYR A 261 0.92 20.77 7.45
CA TYR A 261 0.01 19.84 8.09
C TYR A 261 -1.27 19.65 7.26
N PHE A 262 -2.19 18.82 7.74
CA PHE A 262 -3.47 18.56 7.08
C PHE A 262 -4.26 19.85 6.79
N ASP A 263 -4.37 20.76 7.75
CA ASP A 263 -5.10 22.01 7.58
C ASP A 263 -4.46 22.89 6.49
N ASN A 264 -3.13 22.90 6.40
CA ASN A 264 -2.42 23.57 5.30
C ASN A 264 -2.76 22.91 3.96
N ALA A 265 -2.81 21.57 3.89
CA ALA A 265 -3.14 20.88 2.66
C ALA A 265 -4.56 21.21 2.17
N VAL A 266 -5.54 21.31 3.06
CA VAL A 266 -6.90 21.75 2.71
C VAL A 266 -6.88 23.18 2.17
N GLN A 267 -6.22 24.11 2.88
CA GLN A 267 -6.13 25.52 2.45
C GLN A 267 -5.45 25.68 1.09
N GLU A 268 -4.31 25.02 0.89
CA GLU A 268 -3.56 25.06 -0.37
C GLU A 268 -4.35 24.42 -1.51
N THR A 269 -5.07 23.32 -1.24
CA THR A 269 -5.98 22.70 -2.22
C THR A 269 -7.05 23.68 -2.67
N MET A 270 -7.68 24.40 -1.73
CA MET A 270 -8.72 25.39 -2.05
C MET A 270 -8.18 26.63 -2.76
N ALA A 271 -6.87 26.90 -2.67
CA ALA A 271 -6.20 28.01 -3.34
C ALA A 271 -5.78 27.69 -4.78
N LEU A 272 -5.82 26.43 -5.22
CA LEU A 272 -5.47 26.04 -6.58
C LEU A 272 -6.46 26.61 -7.61
N SER A 273 -5.95 27.04 -8.76
CA SER A 273 -6.73 27.75 -9.79
C SER A 273 -7.86 26.90 -10.41
N ASN A 274 -7.69 25.58 -10.41
CA ASN A 274 -8.67 24.59 -10.85
C ASN A 274 -9.64 24.14 -9.74
N TYR A 275 -9.51 24.63 -8.50
CA TYR A 275 -10.52 24.42 -7.46
C TYR A 275 -11.75 25.28 -7.74
N LYS A 276 -12.88 24.65 -8.07
CA LYS A 276 -14.14 25.34 -8.40
C LYS A 276 -15.18 25.07 -7.31
N LYS A 277 -15.27 26.00 -6.36
CA LYS A 277 -16.27 25.98 -5.28
C LYS A 277 -17.64 26.48 -5.76
N THR A 278 -18.71 25.99 -5.17
CA THR A 278 -20.02 26.64 -5.30
C THR A 278 -19.99 28.02 -4.63
N SER A 279 -20.73 28.97 -5.19
CA SER A 279 -20.82 30.34 -4.66
C SER A 279 -21.21 30.33 -3.17
N GLY A 280 -20.50 31.12 -2.35
CA GLY A 280 -20.71 31.19 -0.90
C GLY A 280 -20.13 30.02 -0.10
N ASN A 281 -19.62 28.96 -0.74
CA ASN A 281 -19.07 27.83 -0.03
C ASN A 281 -17.62 28.09 0.43
N THR A 282 -17.44 28.41 1.71
CA THR A 282 -16.11 28.62 2.32
C THR A 282 -15.68 27.49 3.26
N ASN A 283 -16.56 26.53 3.53
CA ASN A 283 -16.35 25.45 4.49
C ASN A 283 -16.81 24.10 3.91
N PRO A 284 -16.07 23.56 2.91
CA PRO A 284 -16.43 22.30 2.28
C PRO A 284 -16.40 21.16 3.31
N ARG A 285 -17.27 20.16 3.13
CA ARG A 285 -17.20 18.93 3.89
C ARG A 285 -15.93 18.16 3.52
N ILE A 286 -15.14 17.84 4.52
CA ILE A 286 -14.01 16.93 4.36
C ILE A 286 -14.52 15.53 4.66
N ILE A 287 -14.45 14.66 3.67
CA ILE A 287 -15.02 13.31 3.75
C ILE A 287 -13.99 12.23 3.43
N TYR A 288 -14.30 11.00 3.78
CA TYR A 288 -13.61 9.80 3.31
C TYR A 288 -14.62 8.69 3.05
N TYR A 289 -14.24 7.71 2.24
CA TYR A 289 -15.03 6.50 2.05
C TYR A 289 -14.55 5.38 2.99
N SER A 290 -15.49 4.65 3.59
CA SER A 290 -15.19 3.55 4.51
C SER A 290 -16.21 2.43 4.41
N ARG A 291 -15.74 1.19 4.55
CA ARG A 291 -16.58 -0.01 4.71
C ARG A 291 -16.95 -0.25 6.18
N ASN A 292 -16.17 0.30 7.12
CA ASN A 292 -16.43 0.16 8.55
C ASN A 292 -17.67 0.98 8.96
N THR A 293 -18.50 0.39 9.80
CA THR A 293 -19.64 1.05 10.43
C THR A 293 -19.18 2.14 11.40
N GLU A 294 -18.05 1.94 12.07
CA GLU A 294 -17.44 2.89 12.99
C GLU A 294 -17.07 4.19 12.28
N GLN A 295 -17.49 5.30 12.89
CA GLN A 295 -17.18 6.63 12.39
C GLN A 295 -15.87 7.10 13.01
N ARG A 296 -14.90 7.43 12.16
CA ARG A 296 -13.67 8.11 12.59
C ARG A 296 -13.95 9.58 12.62
N THR A 297 -13.69 10.21 13.77
CA THR A 297 -14.08 11.61 14.01
C THR A 297 -12.99 12.59 13.63
N ASN A 298 -11.78 12.12 13.30
CA ASN A 298 -10.69 12.98 12.87
C ASN A 298 -9.82 12.38 11.76
N PHE A 299 -9.10 13.25 11.04
CA PHE A 299 -8.23 12.91 9.91
C PHE A 299 -7.14 11.89 10.26
N TYR A 300 -6.57 11.96 11.47
CA TYR A 300 -5.45 11.11 11.88
C TYR A 300 -5.86 9.65 12.08
N GLN A 301 -7.14 9.39 12.35
CA GLN A 301 -7.69 8.05 12.44
C GLN A 301 -7.92 7.40 11.07
N ILE A 302 -8.04 8.18 9.98
CA ILE A 302 -8.32 7.64 8.63
C ILE A 302 -7.08 6.87 8.14
N GLN A 303 -7.24 5.55 8.03
CA GLN A 303 -6.21 4.50 8.20
C GLN A 303 -4.83 4.99 8.66
N SER A 304 -4.61 4.85 9.97
CA SER A 304 -3.33 4.44 10.54
C SER A 304 -3.50 2.96 10.90
N THR A 305 -2.60 2.10 10.44
CA THR A 305 -2.53 0.70 10.88
C THR A 305 -2.60 0.68 12.40
N GLU A 306 -3.52 -0.10 13.00
CA GLU A 306 -3.44 -0.39 14.42
C GLU A 306 -2.01 -0.77 14.74
N LEU A 307 -1.41 -0.14 15.76
CA LEU A 307 -0.28 -0.74 16.45
C LEU A 307 -0.83 -2.03 17.07
N LYS A 308 -0.97 -3.09 16.27
CA LYS A 308 -1.15 -4.44 16.80
C LYS A 308 0.00 -4.62 17.78
N PRO A 309 -0.26 -4.99 19.04
CA PRO A 309 0.78 -5.19 20.03
C PRO A 309 1.58 -6.43 19.62
N ASP A 310 2.45 -6.21 18.65
CA ASP A 310 3.38 -7.19 18.13
C ASP A 310 4.43 -7.38 19.22
N SER A 311 4.50 -8.62 19.70
CA SER A 311 5.44 -9.07 20.73
C SER A 311 6.83 -8.44 20.53
N THR A 312 7.53 -8.15 21.62
CA THR A 312 8.88 -7.55 21.60
C THR A 312 9.85 -8.27 20.65
N ILE A 313 9.60 -9.54 20.35
CA ILE A 313 10.36 -10.39 19.42
C ILE A 313 10.11 -10.05 17.94
N SER A 314 8.87 -9.80 17.50
CA SER A 314 8.60 -9.41 16.10
C SER A 314 9.10 -7.99 15.80
N LYS A 315 9.18 -7.14 16.82
CA LYS A 315 9.87 -5.84 16.75
C LYS A 315 11.39 -5.97 16.52
N ILE A 316 12.01 -7.06 16.98
CA ILE A 316 13.45 -7.31 16.85
C ILE A 316 13.77 -8.08 15.55
N LEU A 317 12.91 -9.02 15.14
CA LEU A 317 13.16 -9.91 14.00
C LEU A 317 12.75 -9.35 12.63
N GLY A 318 12.07 -8.20 12.57
CA GLY A 318 11.93 -7.40 11.34
C GLY A 318 11.09 -8.02 10.22
N THR A 319 10.34 -9.09 10.47
CA THR A 319 9.66 -9.89 9.42
C THR A 319 8.46 -9.21 8.76
N ASN A 320 8.04 -8.03 9.23
CA ASN A 320 6.88 -7.33 8.65
C ASN A 320 6.89 -5.79 8.83
N ARG A 321 8.07 -5.14 8.88
CA ARG A 321 8.15 -3.70 9.16
C ARG A 321 8.08 -2.84 7.91
N GLN A 322 7.10 -1.94 7.88
CA GLN A 322 7.33 -0.59 7.35
C GLN A 322 8.44 0.06 8.19
N VAL A 323 9.47 0.61 7.56
CA VAL A 323 10.51 1.40 8.26
C VAL A 323 9.83 2.64 8.87
N ARG A 324 9.98 2.84 10.18
CA ARG A 324 9.46 4.01 10.90
C ARG A 324 10.54 4.65 11.75
N PHE A 325 10.57 5.98 11.77
CA PHE A 325 11.41 6.76 12.69
C PHE A 325 10.64 6.93 14.01
N LEU A 326 11.23 6.53 15.13
CA LEU A 326 10.54 6.47 16.42
C LEU A 326 11.24 7.34 17.47
N TYR A 327 10.46 8.17 18.16
CA TYR A 327 10.84 8.71 19.48
C TYR A 327 10.44 7.70 20.55
N LEU A 328 11.20 6.61 20.68
CA LEU A 328 10.91 5.50 21.58
C LEU A 328 11.93 5.44 22.71
N TRP A 329 11.44 5.45 23.95
CA TRP A 329 12.19 5.04 25.13
C TRP A 329 11.69 3.65 25.55
N SER A 330 12.61 2.72 25.81
CA SER A 330 12.31 1.36 26.28
C SER A 330 13.20 1.05 27.48
N TYR A 331 12.61 0.49 28.54
CA TYR A 331 13.30 -0.11 29.68
C TYR A 331 13.17 -1.63 29.67
#